data_AF-A0A949L989-F1
#
_entry.id   AF-A0A949L989-F1
#
_cell.length_a   1.000
_cell.length_b   1.000
_cell.length_c   1.000
_cell.angle_alpha   90.00
_cell.angle_beta   90.00
_cell.angle_gamma   90.00
#
_symmetry.space_group_name_H-M   'P 1'
#
loop_
_entity.id
_entity.type
_entity.pdbx_description
1 polymer ?
#
loop_
_entity_poly.entity_id
_entity_poly.type
_entity_poly.pdbx_seq_one_letter_code
_entity_poly.pdbx_strand_id
1 'polypeptide(L)'
;MLPKTKSKPKHTLSDLTALVYGPSKIGKSTWCSKADDALFLATEPGLNALEVFQTPITCWDDLLQACAEIAEGKHEFKTIVVDTVDNAYKMCSDYVCKKFKIEHESDLGYGKGYALINNEFQRVINKLA
;
A
#
# COMPACT_ATOMS: atom_id res chain seq x y z
N MET A 1 9.92 -6.24 29.81
CA MET A 1 10.18 -5.14 30.78
C MET A 1 9.27 -3.98 30.43
N LEU A 2 8.65 -3.33 31.43
CA LEU A 2 7.71 -2.22 31.21
C LEU A 2 8.46 -0.86 31.17
N PRO A 3 8.02 0.11 30.33
CA PRO A 3 8.71 1.39 30.19
C PRO A 3 8.57 2.27 31.44
N LYS A 4 9.63 3.02 31.78
CA LYS A 4 9.67 3.97 32.92
C LYS A 4 9.45 5.43 32.50
N THR A 5 9.43 5.72 31.21
CA THR A 5 9.26 7.08 30.65
C THR A 5 8.27 7.05 29.48
N LYS A 6 7.58 8.18 29.25
CA LYS A 6 6.67 8.35 28.12
C LYS A 6 7.47 8.56 26.83
N SER A 7 6.98 8.03 25.71
CA SER A 7 7.51 8.33 24.38
C SER A 7 7.24 9.78 23.99
N LYS A 8 8.12 10.37 23.17
CA LYS A 8 7.88 11.68 22.56
C LYS A 8 6.89 11.53 21.40
N PRO A 9 5.87 12.40 21.28
CA PRO A 9 4.95 12.36 20.16
C PRO A 9 5.66 12.76 18.85
N LYS A 10 5.27 12.12 17.75
CA LYS A 10 5.56 12.57 16.39
C LYS A 10 4.51 13.63 16.01
N HIS A 11 4.94 14.76 15.48
CA HIS A 11 4.05 15.89 15.17
C HIS A 11 3.80 16.06 13.67
N THR A 12 4.57 15.39 12.82
CA THR A 12 4.44 15.44 11.36
C THR A 12 3.80 14.16 10.86
N LEU A 13 2.84 14.29 9.95
CA LEU A 13 2.17 13.13 9.36
C LEU A 13 3.13 12.24 8.57
N SER A 14 4.15 12.82 7.93
CA SER A 14 5.20 12.11 7.20
C SER A 14 6.02 11.16 8.08
N ASP A 15 5.98 11.30 9.41
CA ASP A 15 6.62 10.37 10.34
C ASP A 15 5.70 9.17 10.69
N LEU A 16 4.49 9.11 10.13
CA LEU A 16 3.45 8.14 10.46
C LEU A 16 3.00 7.38 9.22
N THR A 17 2.66 6.11 9.41
CA THR A 17 1.80 5.39 8.46
C THR A 17 0.36 5.81 8.72
N ALA A 18 -0.29 6.40 7.71
CA ALA A 18 -1.64 6.92 7.82
C ALA A 18 -2.60 6.23 6.85
N LEU A 19 -3.82 5.96 7.29
CA LEU A 19 -4.92 5.54 6.43
C LEU A 19 -5.86 6.72 6.20
N VAL A 20 -6.03 7.11 4.94
CA VAL A 20 -6.99 8.14 4.53
C VAL A 20 -8.21 7.46 3.92
N TYR A 21 -9.34 7.54 4.61
CA TYR A 21 -10.57 6.89 4.20
C TYR A 21 -11.74 7.87 4.13
N GLY A 22 -12.64 7.63 3.17
CA GLY A 22 -13.84 8.43 2.96
C GLY A 22 -14.46 8.20 1.59
N PRO A 23 -15.66 8.76 1.32
CA PRO A 23 -16.37 8.58 0.06
C PRO A 23 -15.55 8.96 -1.18
N SER A 24 -15.93 8.45 -2.34
CA SER A 24 -15.31 8.84 -3.61
C SER A 24 -15.42 10.37 -3.82
N LYS A 25 -14.41 10.97 -4.44
CA LYS A 25 -14.34 12.40 -4.77
C LYS A 25 -14.35 13.38 -3.59
N ILE A 26 -14.21 12.93 -2.34
CA ILE A 26 -14.08 13.82 -1.17
C ILE A 26 -12.71 14.53 -1.08
N GLY A 27 -11.79 14.28 -2.01
CA GLY A 27 -10.47 14.93 -2.08
C GLY A 27 -9.31 14.17 -1.44
N LYS A 28 -9.45 12.85 -1.20
CA LYS A 28 -8.38 12.02 -0.59
C LYS A 28 -7.06 12.10 -1.36
N SER A 29 -7.07 11.81 -2.66
CA SER A 29 -5.87 11.85 -3.50
C SER A 29 -5.31 13.27 -3.61
N THR A 30 -6.18 14.30 -3.65
CA THR A 30 -5.77 15.72 -3.61
C THR A 30 -5.09 16.09 -2.30
N TRP A 31 -5.52 15.51 -1.18
CA TRP A 31 -4.89 15.74 0.11
C TRP A 31 -3.53 15.04 0.19
N CYS A 32 -3.46 13.77 -0.24
CA CYS A 32 -2.20 13.03 -0.32
C CYS A 32 -1.18 13.70 -1.26
N SER A 33 -1.64 14.35 -2.34
CA SER A 33 -0.75 15.02 -3.30
C SER A 33 -0.08 16.28 -2.76
N LYS A 34 -0.45 16.72 -1.55
CA LYS A 34 0.21 17.82 -0.85
C LYS A 34 1.32 17.36 0.10
N ALA A 35 1.56 16.06 0.22
CA ALA A 35 2.69 15.56 0.98
C ALA A 35 4.01 15.80 0.24
N ASP A 36 5.09 16.01 1.00
CA ASP A 36 6.41 16.28 0.44
C ASP A 36 6.88 15.11 -0.43
N ASP A 37 7.32 15.43 -1.65
CA ASP A 37 7.88 14.52 -2.64
C ASP A 37 7.09 13.20 -2.74
N ALA A 38 5.76 13.32 -2.89
CA ALA A 38 4.84 12.20 -2.89
C ALA A 38 4.88 11.40 -4.20
N LEU A 39 5.10 10.08 -4.09
CA LEU A 39 4.94 9.11 -5.16
C LEU A 39 3.64 8.33 -4.98
N PHE A 40 2.78 8.34 -5.99
CA PHE A 40 1.57 7.53 -6.04
C PHE A 40 1.84 6.18 -6.71
N LEU A 41 1.64 5.10 -5.97
CA LEU A 41 1.49 3.75 -6.51
C LEU A 41 0.01 3.57 -6.88
N ALA A 42 -0.32 3.87 -8.14
CA ALA A 42 -1.69 4.00 -8.62
C ALA A 42 -2.25 2.65 -9.06
N THR A 43 -3.12 2.05 -8.25
CA THR A 43 -3.75 0.75 -8.52
C THR A 43 -5.03 0.87 -9.37
N GLU A 44 -5.45 2.09 -9.68
CA GLU A 44 -6.55 2.41 -10.59
C GLU A 44 -6.28 3.70 -11.39
N PRO A 45 -6.93 3.87 -12.56
CA PRO A 45 -6.88 5.14 -13.29
C PRO A 45 -7.73 6.19 -12.57
N GLY A 46 -7.10 7.09 -11.81
CA GLY A 46 -7.82 8.12 -11.04
C GLY A 46 -7.13 9.48 -10.90
N LEU A 47 -5.85 9.59 -11.27
CA LEU A 47 -5.02 10.75 -10.93
C LEU A 47 -4.85 11.77 -12.08
N ASN A 48 -5.55 11.60 -13.20
CA ASN A 48 -5.41 12.43 -14.41
C ASN A 48 -5.67 13.92 -14.20
N ALA A 49 -6.35 14.30 -13.12
CA ALA A 49 -6.64 15.70 -12.77
C ALA A 49 -5.62 16.30 -11.79
N LEU A 50 -4.59 15.55 -11.39
CA LEU A 50 -3.57 15.96 -10.43
C LEU A 50 -2.18 15.95 -11.08
N GLU A 51 -1.38 16.96 -10.76
CA GLU A 51 0.05 16.98 -11.08
C GLU A 51 0.80 16.23 -9.97
N VAL A 52 1.11 14.95 -10.21
CA VAL A 52 1.72 14.04 -9.24
C VAL A 52 2.72 13.11 -9.91
N PHE A 53 3.72 12.66 -9.16
CA PHE A 53 4.50 11.49 -9.55
C PHE A 53 3.65 10.25 -9.35
N GLN A 54 3.47 9.45 -10.40
CA GLN A 54 2.67 8.23 -10.34
C GLN A 54 3.33 7.09 -11.09
N THR A 55 3.22 5.90 -10.52
CA THR A 55 3.59 4.61 -11.13
C THR A 55 2.32 3.77 -11.22
N PRO A 56 1.86 3.40 -12.43
CA PRO A 56 0.74 2.48 -12.58
C PRO A 56 1.05 1.10 -12.01
N ILE A 57 0.16 0.57 -11.18
CA ILE A 57 0.21 -0.76 -10.60
C ILE A 57 -1.00 -1.53 -11.13
N THR A 58 -0.77 -2.52 -11.97
CA THR A 58 -1.84 -3.30 -12.62
C THR A 58 -1.99 -4.70 -12.04
N CYS A 59 -0.95 -5.19 -11.34
CA CYS A 59 -0.96 -6.46 -10.64
C CYS A 59 -0.05 -6.41 -9.39
N TRP A 60 -0.08 -7.47 -8.58
CA TRP A 60 0.74 -7.55 -7.37
C TRP A 60 2.25 -7.57 -7.66
N ASP A 61 2.65 -8.16 -8.79
CA ASP A 61 4.06 -8.19 -9.21
C ASP A 61 4.60 -6.77 -9.48
N ASP A 62 3.78 -5.88 -10.07
CA ASP A 62 4.15 -4.47 -10.25
C ASP A 62 4.39 -3.78 -8.90
N LEU A 63 3.52 -4.04 -7.91
CA LEU A 63 3.67 -3.48 -6.57
C LEU A 63 4.93 -4.01 -5.88
N LEU A 64 5.22 -5.31 -6.03
CA LEU A 64 6.44 -5.93 -5.51
C LEU A 64 7.69 -5.28 -6.10
N GLN A 65 7.68 -5.01 -7.40
CA GLN A 65 8.78 -4.32 -8.09
C GLN A 65 8.94 -2.89 -7.58
N ALA A 66 7.86 -2.10 -7.53
CA ALA A 66 7.91 -0.73 -7.02
C ALA A 66 8.43 -0.68 -5.57
N CYS A 67 7.97 -1.59 -4.70
CA CYS A 67 8.48 -1.70 -3.33
C CYS A 67 9.97 -2.05 -3.27
N ALA A 68 10.46 -2.88 -4.20
CA ALA A 68 11.89 -3.21 -4.26
C ALA A 68 12.73 -1.99 -4.65
N GLU A 69 12.30 -1.23 -5.66
CA GLU A 69 12.97 0.01 -6.09
C GLU A 69 12.97 1.08 -4.99
N ILE A 70 11.86 1.21 -4.26
CA ILE A 70 11.77 2.09 -3.08
C ILE A 70 12.74 1.64 -1.98
N ALA A 71 12.80 0.33 -1.69
CA ALA A 71 13.70 -0.20 -0.68
C ALA A 71 15.19 -0.09 -1.05
N GLU A 72 15.54 0.01 -2.34
CA GLU A 72 16.90 0.30 -2.78
C GLU A 72 17.35 1.73 -2.43
N GLY A 73 16.41 2.66 -2.22
CA GLY A 73 16.68 4.03 -1.78
C GLY A 73 17.34 4.93 -2.83
N LYS A 74 17.33 4.54 -4.12
CA LYS A 74 17.89 5.33 -5.23
C LYS A 74 16.84 6.28 -5.83
N HIS A 75 16.13 7.01 -4.98
CA HIS A 75 15.09 7.97 -5.37
C HIS A 75 15.01 9.14 -4.37
N GLU A 76 14.29 10.19 -4.73
CA GLU A 76 14.13 11.40 -3.89
C GLU A 76 12.80 11.45 -3.14
N PHE A 77 11.88 10.51 -3.40
CA PHE A 77 10.56 10.48 -2.77
C PHE A 77 10.62 10.31 -1.25
N LYS A 78 9.78 11.10 -0.55
CA LYS A 78 9.67 11.08 0.92
C LYS A 78 8.36 10.45 1.41
N THR A 79 7.32 10.49 0.57
CA THR A 79 6.01 9.95 0.91
C THR A 79 5.57 8.97 -0.16
N ILE A 80 5.21 7.76 0.23
CA ILE A 80 4.63 6.76 -0.68
C ILE A 80 3.13 6.67 -0.43
N VAL A 81 2.34 6.86 -1.48
CA VAL A 81 0.87 6.81 -1.44
C VAL A 81 0.40 5.61 -2.24
N VAL A 82 -0.30 4.67 -1.58
CA VAL A 82 -0.97 3.55 -2.28
C VAL A 82 -2.42 3.97 -2.54
N ASP A 83 -2.75 4.25 -3.81
CA ASP A 83 -4.08 4.72 -4.20
C ASP A 83 -4.69 3.76 -5.22
N THR A 84 -5.60 2.85 -4.85
CA THR A 84 -6.16 2.56 -3.51
C THR A 84 -5.65 1.26 -2.89
N VAL A 85 -5.72 1.18 -1.56
CA VAL A 85 -5.27 0.02 -0.77
C VAL A 85 -6.15 -1.22 -0.96
N ASP A 86 -7.45 -1.04 -1.22
CA ASP A 86 -8.40 -2.13 -1.46
C ASP A 86 -8.13 -2.83 -2.80
N ASN A 87 -7.81 -2.08 -3.86
CA ASN A 87 -7.37 -2.64 -5.13
C ASN A 87 -6.02 -3.37 -4.98
N ALA A 88 -5.08 -2.82 -4.20
CA ALA A 88 -3.83 -3.53 -3.89
C ALA A 88 -4.09 -4.87 -3.18
N TYR A 89 -5.03 -4.91 -2.24
CA TYR A 89 -5.40 -6.15 -1.54
C TYR A 89 -6.04 -7.17 -2.51
N LYS A 90 -6.90 -6.71 -3.42
CA LYS A 90 -7.46 -7.57 -4.48
C LYS A 90 -6.36 -8.16 -5.36
N MET A 91 -5.40 -7.35 -5.80
CA MET A 91 -4.25 -7.82 -6.58
C MET A 91 -3.44 -8.88 -5.83
N CYS A 92 -3.23 -8.70 -4.51
CA CYS A 92 -2.59 -9.70 -3.65
C CYS A 92 -3.39 -11.01 -3.62
N SER A 93 -4.71 -10.91 -3.49
CA SER A 93 -5.61 -12.07 -3.53
C SER A 93 -5.45 -12.86 -4.82
N ASP A 94 -5.52 -12.18 -5.97
CA ASP A 94 -5.36 -12.79 -7.30
C ASP A 94 -3.99 -13.45 -7.45
N TYR A 95 -2.93 -12.78 -6.96
CA TYR A 95 -1.57 -13.31 -6.95
C TYR A 95 -1.46 -14.60 -6.12
N VAL A 96 -2.04 -14.62 -4.91
CA VAL A 96 -2.03 -15.81 -4.05
C VAL A 96 -2.84 -16.94 -4.68
N CYS A 97 -4.04 -16.66 -5.19
CA CYS A 97 -4.86 -17.66 -5.87
C CYS A 97 -4.09 -18.31 -7.05
N LYS A 98 -3.46 -17.48 -7.89
CA LYS A 98 -2.61 -17.95 -8.99
C LYS A 98 -1.43 -18.80 -8.50
N LYS A 99 -0.74 -18.37 -7.45
CA LYS A 99 0.43 -19.06 -6.86
C LYS A 99 0.07 -20.45 -6.32
N PHE A 100 -1.10 -20.59 -5.70
CA PHE A 100 -1.58 -21.85 -5.13
C PHE A 100 -2.44 -22.67 -6.09
N LYS A 101 -2.69 -22.17 -7.31
CA LYS A 101 -3.53 -22.80 -8.35
C LYS A 101 -4.95 -23.08 -7.86
N ILE A 102 -5.54 -22.10 -7.19
CA ILE A 102 -6.93 -22.10 -6.71
C ILE A 102 -7.70 -20.96 -7.39
N GLU A 103 -9.02 -21.09 -7.49
CA GLU A 103 -9.87 -20.05 -8.09
C GLU A 103 -10.32 -19.05 -7.02
N HIS A 104 -10.57 -19.53 -5.80
CA HIS A 104 -11.03 -18.71 -4.68
C HIS A 104 -10.30 -19.10 -3.39
N GLU A 105 -10.11 -18.16 -2.47
CA GLU A 105 -9.39 -18.41 -1.21
C GLU A 105 -10.06 -19.46 -0.30
N SER A 106 -11.35 -19.74 -0.55
CA SER A 106 -12.13 -20.79 0.12
C SER A 106 -11.84 -22.20 -0.39
N ASP A 107 -11.12 -22.36 -1.50
CA ASP A 107 -10.74 -23.67 -2.03
C ASP A 107 -9.68 -24.36 -1.14
N LEU A 108 -9.04 -23.58 -0.28
CA LEU A 108 -8.18 -24.06 0.79
C LEU A 108 -8.98 -24.33 2.07
N GLY A 109 -8.42 -25.15 2.96
CA GLY A 109 -9.01 -25.43 4.27
C GLY A 109 -9.37 -24.13 5.03
N TYR A 110 -10.39 -24.22 5.88
CA TYR A 110 -11.00 -23.06 6.56
C TYR A 110 -9.96 -22.06 7.10
N GLY A 111 -10.08 -20.81 6.66
CA GLY A 111 -9.20 -19.69 7.07
C GLY A 111 -7.81 -19.68 6.44
N LYS A 112 -7.37 -20.75 5.77
CA LYS A 112 -6.00 -20.85 5.23
C LYS A 112 -5.75 -19.88 4.08
N GLY A 113 -6.68 -19.75 3.12
CA GLY A 113 -6.54 -18.81 2.01
C GLY A 113 -6.44 -17.36 2.47
N TYR A 114 -7.37 -16.93 3.33
CA TYR A 114 -7.32 -15.61 3.96
C TYR A 114 -6.02 -15.36 4.74
N ALA A 115 -5.51 -16.35 5.47
CA ALA A 115 -4.23 -16.23 6.17
C ALA A 115 -3.06 -16.02 5.20
N LEU A 116 -3.03 -16.73 4.07
CA LEU A 116 -1.98 -16.57 3.06
C LEU A 116 -2.00 -15.18 2.41
N ILE A 117 -3.18 -14.69 2.07
CA ILE A 117 -3.37 -13.35 1.48
C ILE A 117 -2.95 -12.27 2.48
N ASN A 118 -3.44 -12.34 3.72
CA ASN A 118 -3.09 -11.38 4.76
C ASN A 118 -1.59 -11.35 5.06
N ASN A 119 -0.95 -12.53 5.15
CA ASN A 119 0.48 -12.63 5.39
C ASN A 119 1.29 -12.02 4.24
N GLU A 120 0.91 -12.30 2.99
CA GLU A 120 1.59 -11.75 1.82
C GLU A 120 1.41 -10.23 1.74
N PHE A 121 0.17 -9.73 1.94
CA PHE A 121 -0.12 -8.31 1.92
C PHE A 121 0.65 -7.55 3.00
N GLN A 122 0.62 -8.03 4.24
CA GLN A 122 1.35 -7.42 5.36
C GLN A 122 2.86 -7.48 5.15
N ARG A 123 3.40 -8.60 4.63
CA ARG A 123 4.83 -8.74 4.34
C ARG A 123 5.35 -7.65 3.39
N VAL A 124 4.53 -7.21 2.45
CA VAL A 124 4.89 -6.20 1.45
C VAL A 124 4.64 -4.80 1.98
N ILE A 125 3.43 -4.50 2.46
CA ILE A 125 3.06 -3.15 2.92
C ILE A 125 3.90 -2.72 4.13
N ASN A 126 4.26 -3.63 5.04
CA ASN A 126 5.10 -3.28 6.18
C ASN A 126 6.54 -2.89 5.78
N LYS A 127 6.99 -3.16 4.55
CA LYS A 127 8.29 -2.68 4.06
C LYS A 127 8.26 -1.20 3.67
N LEU A 128 7.08 -0.63 3.48
CA LEU A 128 6.88 0.79 3.16
C LEU A 128 6.69 1.65 4.42
N ALA A 129 6.65 1.02 5.61
CA ALA A 129 6.36 1.66 6.90
C ALA A 129 7.61 1.91 7.75
#